data_AF-A0A9X3Y9S8-F1
#
_entry.id   AF-A0A9X3Y9S8-F1
#
_cell.length_a   1.000
_cell.length_b   1.000
_cell.length_c   1.000
_cell.angle_alpha   90.00
_cell.angle_beta   90.00
_cell.angle_gamma   90.00
#
_symmetry.space_group_name_H-M   'P 1'
#
loop_
_entity.id
_entity.type
_entity.pdbx_description
1 polymer ?
#
loop_
_entity_poly.entity_id
_entity_poly.type
_entity_poly.pdbx_seq_one_letter_code
_entity_poly.pdbx_strand_id
1 'polypeptide(L)' 'MTINHQLLRMAQQKARDAIAQRNGTKWMEANEEMKRAAGMPWYRGNSNQRGGEHAEI' A
#
# COMPACT_ATOMS: atom_id res chain seq x y z
N MET A 1 12.58 -9.62 -7.94
CA MET A 1 11.40 -8.97 -7.32
C MET A 1 10.58 -10.03 -6.65
N THR A 2 10.20 -9.82 -5.39
CA THR A 2 9.47 -10.84 -4.61
C THR A 2 8.15 -10.23 -4.17
N ILE A 3 7.06 -10.90 -4.53
CA ILE A 3 5.71 -10.51 -4.09
C ILE A 3 5.58 -10.89 -2.62
N ASN A 4 5.18 -9.94 -1.78
CA ASN A 4 4.82 -10.24 -0.40
C ASN A 4 3.34 -10.65 -0.36
N HIS A 5 3.10 -11.95 -0.51
CA HIS A 5 1.73 -12.53 -0.55
C HIS A 5 0.93 -12.32 0.74
N GLN A 6 1.60 -12.13 1.89
CA GLN A 6 0.90 -11.86 3.14
C GLN A 6 0.38 -10.42 3.17
N LEU A 7 1.24 -9.46 2.86
CA LEU A 7 0.85 -8.05 2.76
C LEU A 7 -0.18 -7.82 1.67
N LEU A 8 -0.07 -8.53 0.54
CA LEU A 8 -1.03 -8.41 -0.56
C LEU A 8 -2.44 -8.84 -0.13
N ARG A 9 -2.54 -9.96 0.63
CA ARG A 9 -3.81 -10.45 1.17
C ARG A 9 -4.41 -9.47 2.19
N MET A 10 -3.58 -8.88 3.05
CA MET A 10 -4.04 -7.87 4.02
C MET A 10 -4.57 -6.61 3.32
N ALA A 11 -3.86 -6.11 2.31
CA ALA A 11 -4.28 -4.96 1.53
C ALA A 11 -5.58 -5.22 0.73
N GLN A 12 -5.74 -6.44 0.19
CA GLN A 12 -6.99 -6.90 -0.40
C GLN A 12 -8.16 -6.88 0.58
N GLN A 13 -7.95 -7.33 1.82
CA GLN A 13 -8.98 -7.28 2.84
C GLN A 13 -9.38 -5.82 3.16
N LYS A 14 -8.41 -4.93 3.35
CA LYS A 14 -8.66 -3.49 3.56
C LYS A 14 -9.46 -2.86 2.42
N ALA A 15 -9.15 -3.22 1.18
CA ALA A 15 -9.88 -2.72 0.00
C ALA A 15 -11.34 -3.20 0.00
N ARG A 16 -11.59 -4.46 0.37
CA ARG A 16 -12.96 -5.01 0.52
C ARG A 16 -13.75 -4.28 1.59
N ASP A 17 -13.14 -4.03 2.75
CA ASP A 17 -13.78 -3.33 3.86
C ASP A 17 -14.08 -1.86 3.49
N ALA A 18 -13.17 -1.22 2.74
CA ALA A 18 -13.37 0.14 2.25
C ALA A 18 -14.54 0.25 1.26
N ILE A 19 -14.70 -0.73 0.37
CA ILE A 19 -15.86 -0.82 -0.55
C ILE A 19 -17.16 -0.97 0.25
N ALA A 20 -17.19 -1.87 1.24
CA ALA A 20 -18.35 -2.07 2.11
C ALA A 20 -18.72 -0.79 2.88
N GLN A 21 -17.73 0.00 3.29
CA GLN A 21 -17.89 1.30 3.96
C GLN A 21 -18.19 2.45 2.99
N ARG A 22 -18.19 2.22 1.67
CA ARG A 22 -18.24 3.26 0.62
C ARG A 22 -17.20 4.37 0.84
N ASN A 23 -16.05 4.03 1.42
CA ASN A 23 -14.99 4.98 1.75
C ASN A 23 -13.90 4.94 0.68
N GLY A 24 -14.00 5.87 -0.28
CA GLY A 24 -13.06 5.96 -1.40
C GLY A 24 -11.61 6.25 -0.97
N THR A 25 -11.42 7.00 0.12
CA THR A 25 -10.08 7.30 0.67
C THR A 25 -9.39 6.03 1.15
N LYS A 26 -10.08 5.22 1.99
CA LYS A 26 -9.55 3.94 2.47
C LYS A 26 -9.29 2.95 1.34
N TRP A 27 -10.12 2.99 0.30
CA TRP A 27 -9.92 2.15 -0.89
C TRP A 27 -8.64 2.54 -1.63
N MET A 28 -8.37 3.84 -1.75
CA MET A 28 -7.16 4.35 -2.37
C MET A 28 -5.91 3.93 -1.57
N GLU A 29 -5.93 4.08 -0.24
CA GLU A 29 -4.83 3.64 0.65
C GLU A 29 -4.56 2.14 0.52
N ALA A 30 -5.61 1.32 0.56
CA ALA A 30 -5.48 -0.13 0.40
C ALA A 30 -4.89 -0.50 -0.97
N ASN A 31 -5.28 0.21 -2.03
CA ASN A 31 -4.75 0.00 -3.38
C ASN A 31 -3.27 0.40 -3.49
N GLU A 32 -2.81 1.40 -2.73
CA GLU A 32 -1.39 1.74 -2.62
C GLU A 32 -0.59 0.64 -1.92
N GLU A 33 -1.13 0.11 -0.83
CA GLU A 33 -0.54 -1.03 -0.12
C GLU A 33 -0.44 -2.29 -1.00
N MET A 34 -1.47 -2.55 -1.83
CA MET A 34 -1.45 -3.65 -2.81
C MET A 34 -0.30 -3.53 -3.81
N LYS A 35 -0.09 -2.33 -4.39
CA LYS A 35 0.97 -2.08 -5.38
C LYS A 35 2.37 -2.25 -4.75
N ARG A 36 2.53 -1.81 -3.49
CA ARG A 36 3.76 -2.02 -2.72
C ARG A 36 3.99 -3.50 -2.42
N ALA A 37 2.95 -4.24 -2.02
CA ALA A 37 3.04 -5.66 -1.71
C ALA A 37 3.29 -6.53 -2.95
N ALA A 38 2.81 -6.11 -4.13
CA ALA A 38 3.10 -6.72 -5.42
C ALA A 38 4.58 -6.61 -5.83
N GLY A 39 5.39 -5.84 -5.09
CA GLY A 39 6.82 -5.70 -5.37
C GLY A 39 7.11 -5.02 -6.69
N MET A 40 6.21 -4.13 -7.13
CA MET A 40 6.36 -3.36 -8.38
C MET A 40 7.57 -2.42 -8.26
N PRO A 41 8.61 -2.59 -9.09
CA PRO A 41 9.91 -1.92 -8.92
C PRO A 41 9.88 -0.43 -9.27
N TRP A 42 8.91 -0.02 -10.09
CA TRP A 42 8.64 1.36 -10.46
C TRP A 42 7.69 2.03 -9.47
N TYR A 43 7.03 1.26 -8.59
CA TYR A 43 6.07 1.80 -7.63
C TYR A 43 6.81 2.27 -6.37
N ARG A 44 7.01 3.59 -6.25
CA ARG A 44 7.63 4.20 -5.07
C ARG A 44 6.66 4.49 -3.92
N GLY A 45 5.36 4.23 -4.10
CA GLY A 45 4.32 4.73 -3.20
C GLY A 45 4.23 6.25 -3.24
N ASN A 46 3.18 6.82 -2.66
CA ASN A 46 3.16 8.24 -2.35
C ASN A 46 4.18 8.45 -1.21
N SER A 47 5.37 8.95 -1.51
CA SER A 47 6.50 9.10 -0.57
C SER A 47 6.22 9.98 0.65
N ASN A 48 4.99 10.49 0.81
CA ASN A 48 4.60 11.42 1.86
C ASN A 48 4.17 10.77 3.19
N GLN A 49 4.24 9.44 3.32
CA GLN A 49 3.97 8.71 4.57
C GLN A 49 5.24 8.17 5.27
N ARG A 50 6.43 8.67 4.91
CA ARG A 50 7.68 8.34 5.62
C ARG A 50 8.46 9.61 5.94
N GLY A 51 7.93 10.40 6.85
CA GLY A 51 8.77 11.26 7.68
C GLY A 51 9.39 10.41 8.78
N GLY A 52 10.67 10.07 8.65
CA GLY A 52 11.47 9.47 9.71
C GLY A 52 12.46 8.43 9.20
N GLU A 53 13.74 8.67 9.52
CA GLU A 53 14.86 7.72 9.50
C GLU A 53 15.77 7.77 8.24
N HIS A 54 16.85 8.55 8.41
CA HIS A 54 18.11 8.56 7.66
C HIS A 54 18.13 9.10 6.22
N ALA A 55 18.35 10.42 6.11
CA ALA A 55 19.11 11.00 5.02
C ALA A 55 20.34 11.74 5.61
N GLU A 56 21.34 10.96 6.02
CA GLU A 56 22.76 11.36 5.88
C GLU A 56 23.09 10.94 4.44
N ILE A 57 23.57 11.79 3.52
CA ILE A 57 24.84 12.52 3.48
C ILE A 57 24.63 13.82 2.67
#